data_AF-A0A1J5EG99-F1
#
_entry.id   AF-A0A1J5EG99-F1
#
_cell.length_a   1.000
_cell.length_b   1.000
_cell.length_c   1.000
_cell.angle_alpha   90.00
_cell.angle_beta   90.00
_cell.angle_gamma   90.00
#
_symmetry.space_group_name_H-M   'P 1'
#
loop_
_entity.id
_entity.type
_entity.pdbx_description
1 polymer ?
#
loop_
_entity_poly.entity_id
_entity_poly.type
_entity_poly.pdbx_seq_one_letter_code
_entity_poly.pdbx_strand_id
1 'polypeptide(L)'
;MRQGLGVGAVLPVSLTIGGDLYPPALRPRDQAIFSLIWGVMAIVGPPLAGFLLAEVSWRAVFFVTVIPGATGGFLVWRHYQDPERARSLTRIDAFGAVLLMFAGVLFLLGMQADPMSAAPFWTVTRVATLGVALLLGLLFVRRSKRAAAPLISPELARSRVIRVGCALGLLSGVVYYATMTFLPNGRAGNPPNRAGPCRLDPRHGDRRLDSGHRHRL
;
A
#
# COMPACT_ATOMS: atom_id res chain seq x y z
N MET A 1 12.63 -4.53 -12.96
CA MET A 1 11.35 -4.93 -13.60
C MET A 1 10.88 -6.35 -13.25
N ARG A 2 11.74 -7.36 -13.07
CA ARG A 2 11.30 -8.76 -12.79
C ARG A 2 10.61 -8.97 -11.42
N GLN A 3 10.91 -8.16 -10.41
CA GLN A 3 10.29 -8.28 -9.07
C GLN A 3 8.79 -7.91 -9.07
N GLY A 4 8.36 -6.99 -9.94
CA GLY A 4 6.96 -6.54 -9.99
C GLY A 4 5.98 -7.63 -10.43
N LEU A 5 6.40 -8.50 -11.35
CA LEU A 5 5.58 -9.62 -11.82
C LEU A 5 5.41 -10.70 -10.74
N GLY A 6 6.49 -11.04 -10.03
CA GLY A 6 6.45 -12.05 -8.97
C GLY A 6 5.61 -11.59 -7.78
N VAL A 7 5.91 -10.41 -7.23
CA VAL A 7 5.20 -9.88 -6.04
C VAL A 7 3.73 -9.59 -6.33
N GLY A 8 3.40 -9.10 -7.53
CA GLY A 8 2.04 -8.75 -7.91
C GLY A 8 1.10 -9.95 -8.05
N ALA A 9 1.62 -11.14 -8.36
CA ALA A 9 0.82 -12.37 -8.47
C ALA A 9 0.67 -13.11 -7.13
N VAL A 10 1.65 -12.99 -6.23
CA VAL A 10 1.68 -13.75 -4.97
C VAL A 10 0.50 -13.41 -4.07
N LEU A 11 0.22 -12.12 -3.87
CA LEU A 11 -0.86 -11.68 -2.99
C LEU A 11 -2.25 -12.16 -3.46
N PRO A 12 -2.68 -11.94 -4.72
CA PRO A 12 -3.99 -12.42 -5.17
C PRO A 12 -4.08 -13.95 -5.17
N VAL A 13 -3.01 -14.67 -5.55
CA VAL A 13 -3.00 -16.15 -5.49
C VAL A 13 -3.14 -16.64 -4.06
N SER A 14 -2.46 -16.01 -3.11
CA SER A 14 -2.56 -16.36 -1.68
C SER A 14 -3.98 -16.15 -1.14
N LEU A 15 -4.63 -15.05 -1.53
CA LEU A 15 -6.03 -14.78 -1.16
C LEU A 15 -6.99 -15.79 -1.79
N THR A 16 -6.77 -16.19 -3.04
CA THR A 16 -7.57 -17.23 -3.70
C THR A 16 -7.44 -18.57 -2.99
N ILE A 17 -6.21 -19.01 -2.72
CA ILE A 17 -5.92 -20.26 -1.99
C ILE A 17 -6.59 -20.23 -0.60
N GLY A 18 -6.48 -19.11 0.12
CA GLY A 18 -7.17 -18.94 1.40
C GLY A 18 -8.69 -19.02 1.26
N GLY A 19 -9.25 -18.40 0.21
CA GLY A 19 -10.68 -18.46 -0.09
C GLY A 19 -11.21 -19.87 -0.38
N ASP A 20 -10.39 -20.72 -0.99
CA ASP A 20 -10.72 -22.11 -1.30
C ASP A 20 -10.55 -23.05 -0.10
N LEU A 21 -9.56 -22.77 0.77
CA LEU A 21 -9.27 -23.59 1.95
C LEU A 21 -10.29 -23.35 3.09
N TYR A 22 -10.77 -22.12 3.24
CA TYR A 22 -11.61 -21.73 4.38
C TYR A 22 -13.09 -21.57 4.01
N PRO A 23 -14.02 -22.20 4.78
CA PRO A 23 -15.45 -22.00 4.58
C PRO A 23 -15.83 -20.52 4.81
N PRO A 24 -16.90 -20.01 4.16
CA PRO A 24 -17.26 -18.59 4.18
C PRO A 24 -17.37 -17.96 5.57
N ALA A 25 -17.75 -18.74 6.59
CA ALA A 25 -17.88 -18.28 7.98
C ALA A 25 -16.53 -18.00 8.67
N LEU A 26 -15.44 -18.65 8.25
CA LEU A 26 -14.11 -18.48 8.85
C LEU A 26 -13.26 -17.41 8.16
N ARG A 27 -13.59 -17.06 6.91
CA ARG A 27 -12.85 -16.04 6.12
C ARG A 27 -12.64 -14.70 6.85
N PRO A 28 -13.60 -14.15 7.62
CA PRO A 28 -13.37 -12.91 8.37
C PRO A 28 -12.33 -13.06 9.48
N ARG A 29 -12.27 -14.24 10.13
CA ARG A 29 -11.28 -14.54 11.18
C ARG A 29 -9.88 -14.59 10.60
N ASP A 30 -9.71 -15.27 9.47
CA ASP A 30 -8.40 -15.40 8.82
C ASP A 30 -7.92 -14.05 8.30
N GLN A 31 -8.83 -13.25 7.73
CA GLN A 31 -8.52 -11.87 7.36
C GLN A 31 -8.11 -11.02 8.58
N ALA A 32 -8.75 -11.21 9.74
CA ALA A 32 -8.38 -10.50 10.96
C ALA A 32 -6.99 -10.91 11.49
N ILE A 33 -6.66 -12.20 11.43
CA ILE A 33 -5.32 -12.71 11.79
C ILE A 33 -4.27 -12.12 10.83
N PHE A 34 -4.55 -12.10 9.53
CA PHE A 34 -3.68 -11.49 8.53
C PHE A 34 -3.45 -10.00 8.81
N SER A 35 -4.51 -9.25 9.13
CA SER A 35 -4.42 -7.84 9.52
C SER A 35 -3.64 -7.64 10.82
N LEU A 36 -3.76 -8.54 11.80
CA LEU A 36 -2.98 -8.51 13.04
C LEU A 36 -1.49 -8.69 12.75
N ILE A 37 -1.13 -9.69 11.94
CA ILE A 37 0.28 -9.92 11.54
C ILE A 37 0.83 -8.68 10.85
N TRP A 38 0.07 -8.09 9.92
CA TRP A 38 0.45 -6.83 9.26
C TRP A 38 0.70 -5.70 10.26
N GLY A 39 -0.20 -5.53 11.24
CA GLY A 39 -0.07 -4.50 12.28
C GLY A 39 1.15 -4.71 13.17
N VAL A 40 1.39 -5.94 13.63
CA VAL A 40 2.56 -6.28 14.46
C VAL A 40 3.85 -6.03 13.67
N MET A 41 3.90 -6.45 12.40
CA MET A 41 5.07 -6.24 11.54
C MET A 41 5.33 -4.76 11.25
N ALA A 42 4.30 -3.92 11.17
CA ALA A 42 4.47 -2.48 11.01
C ALA A 42 5.18 -1.81 12.21
N ILE A 43 4.99 -2.35 13.41
CA ILE A 43 5.64 -1.85 14.64
C ILE A 43 7.05 -2.44 14.79
N VAL A 44 7.20 -3.75 14.57
CA VAL A 44 8.47 -4.47 14.77
C VAL A 44 9.47 -4.23 13.62
N GLY A 45 8.97 -3.98 12.41
CA GLY A 45 9.77 -3.86 11.20
C GLY A 45 10.82 -2.75 11.24
N PRO A 46 10.48 -1.48 11.52
CA PRO A 46 11.46 -0.39 11.50
C PRO A 46 12.58 -0.54 12.55
N PRO A 47 12.31 -0.89 13.82
CA PRO A 47 13.36 -1.17 14.80
C PRO A 47 14.26 -2.33 14.38
N LEU A 48 13.67 -3.43 13.88
CA LEU A 48 14.42 -4.60 13.42
C LEU A 48 15.32 -4.26 12.23
N ALA A 49 14.78 -3.52 11.25
CA ALA A 49 15.55 -3.06 10.10
C ALA A 49 16.70 -2.13 10.53
N GLY A 50 16.44 -1.18 11.42
CA GLY A 50 17.46 -0.28 11.96
C GLY A 50 18.59 -1.02 12.66
N PHE A 51 18.26 -2.01 13.49
CA PHE A 51 19.25 -2.87 14.16
C PHE A 51 20.10 -3.66 13.16
N LEU A 52 19.48 -4.30 12.15
CA LEU A 52 20.19 -5.09 11.14
C LEU A 52 21.15 -4.23 10.30
N LEU A 53 20.77 -2.99 10.03
CA LEU A 53 21.60 -2.03 9.31
C LEU A 53 22.81 -1.58 10.13
N ALA A 54 22.62 -1.37 11.44
CA ALA A 54 23.66 -0.88 12.33
C ALA A 54 24.68 -1.96 12.71
N GLU A 55 24.21 -3.17 13.05
CA GLU A 55 25.04 -4.19 13.72
C GLU A 55 25.44 -5.37 12.82
N VAL A 56 24.68 -5.64 11.75
CA VAL A 56 24.87 -6.87 10.95
C VAL A 56 25.35 -6.56 9.53
N SER A 57 24.44 -6.14 8.66
CA SER A 57 24.71 -5.70 7.29
C SER A 57 23.39 -5.41 6.56
N TRP A 58 23.48 -4.59 5.52
CA TRP A 58 22.40 -4.42 4.54
C TRP A 58 21.85 -5.75 3.99
N ARG A 59 22.71 -6.78 3.81
CA ARG A 59 22.31 -8.09 3.27
C ARG A 59 21.37 -8.84 4.21
N ALA A 60 21.49 -8.65 5.52
CA ALA A 60 20.66 -9.32 6.51
C ALA A 60 19.17 -8.97 6.38
N VAL A 61 18.86 -7.74 5.95
CA VAL A 61 17.49 -7.27 5.70
C VAL A 61 16.79 -8.11 4.61
N PHE A 62 17.54 -8.54 3.58
CA PHE A 62 17.00 -9.44 2.56
C PHE A 62 16.74 -10.84 3.10
N PHE A 63 17.60 -11.38 3.96
CA PHE A 63 17.36 -12.71 4.53
C PHE A 63 16.10 -12.75 5.41
N VAL A 64 15.84 -11.70 6.18
CA VAL A 64 14.64 -11.59 7.01
C VAL A 64 13.34 -11.61 6.18
N THR A 65 13.38 -11.12 4.95
CA THR A 65 12.21 -11.10 4.06
C THR A 65 12.12 -12.35 3.18
N VAL A 66 13.26 -12.83 2.67
CA VAL A 66 13.32 -13.96 1.74
C VAL A 66 13.12 -15.30 2.45
N ILE A 67 13.68 -15.49 3.65
CA ILE A 67 13.59 -16.79 4.34
C ILE A 67 12.13 -17.16 4.66
N PRO A 68 11.33 -16.32 5.32
CA PRO A 68 9.93 -16.65 5.61
C PRO A 68 9.10 -16.86 4.32
N GLY A 69 9.35 -16.05 3.29
CA GLY A 69 8.69 -16.19 2.00
C GLY A 69 9.02 -17.50 1.30
N ALA A 70 10.29 -17.90 1.30
CA ALA A 70 10.74 -19.16 0.73
C ALA A 70 10.20 -20.37 1.49
N THR A 71 10.19 -20.32 2.84
CA THR A 71 9.61 -21.38 3.66
C THR A 71 8.10 -21.51 3.43
N GLY A 72 7.37 -20.39 3.39
CA GLY A 72 5.93 -20.40 3.06
C GLY A 72 5.66 -20.97 1.67
N GLY A 73 6.42 -20.54 0.66
CA GLY A 73 6.33 -21.07 -0.70
C GLY A 73 6.62 -22.57 -0.77
N PHE A 74 7.63 -23.05 -0.04
CA PHE A 74 7.95 -24.48 0.05
C PHE A 74 6.83 -25.28 0.71
N LEU A 75 6.24 -24.78 1.81
CA LEU A 75 5.12 -25.44 2.48
C LEU A 75 3.89 -25.54 1.58
N VAL A 76 3.55 -24.46 0.86
CA VAL A 76 2.46 -24.49 -0.13
C VAL A 76 2.79 -25.51 -1.22
N TRP A 77 3.99 -25.45 -1.81
CA TRP A 77 4.40 -26.40 -2.85
C TRP A 77 4.33 -27.87 -2.40
N ARG A 78 4.61 -28.15 -1.12
CA ARG A 78 4.66 -29.51 -0.59
C ARG A 78 3.30 -30.04 -0.12
N HIS A 79 2.44 -29.18 0.43
CA HIS A 79 1.23 -29.58 1.15
C HIS A 79 -0.08 -29.12 0.50
N TYR A 80 -0.03 -28.15 -0.41
CA TYR A 80 -1.23 -27.70 -1.11
C TYR A 80 -1.60 -28.72 -2.19
N GLN A 81 -2.84 -29.23 -2.13
CA GLN A 81 -3.42 -30.06 -3.16
C GLN A 81 -4.58 -29.29 -3.78
N ASP A 82 -4.55 -29.11 -5.10
CA ASP A 82 -5.63 -28.44 -5.81
C ASP A 82 -6.94 -29.21 -5.63
N PRO A 83 -8.02 -28.56 -5.16
CA PRO A 83 -9.32 -29.20 -5.10
C PRO A 83 -9.75 -29.63 -6.50
N GLU A 84 -10.30 -30.83 -6.66
CA GLU A 84 -10.65 -31.45 -7.96
C GLU A 84 -11.50 -30.54 -8.88
N ARG A 85 -12.24 -29.59 -8.29
CA ARG A 85 -13.03 -28.58 -8.99
C ARG A 85 -12.20 -27.60 -9.83
N ALA A 86 -10.91 -27.42 -9.54
CA ALA A 86 -10.00 -26.56 -10.29
C ALA A 86 -9.57 -27.13 -11.65
N ARG A 87 -9.74 -28.44 -11.88
CA ARG A 87 -9.40 -29.10 -13.16
C ARG A 87 -10.37 -28.80 -14.30
N SER A 88 -11.54 -28.23 -13.99
CA SER A 88 -12.41 -27.64 -15.00
C SER A 88 -11.70 -26.39 -15.54
N LEU A 89 -10.94 -26.55 -16.63
CA LEU A 89 -10.34 -25.49 -17.44
C LEU A 89 -11.47 -24.59 -18.00
N THR A 90 -12.07 -23.80 -17.13
CA THR A 90 -12.97 -22.73 -17.48
C THR A 90 -12.13 -21.77 -18.30
N ARG A 91 -12.43 -21.63 -19.59
CA ARG A 91 -11.63 -20.79 -20.51
C ARG A 91 -11.47 -19.41 -19.89
N ILE A 92 -10.25 -19.07 -19.50
CA ILE A 92 -9.93 -17.76 -18.95
C ILE A 92 -10.15 -16.73 -20.06
N ASP A 93 -10.92 -15.67 -19.81
CA ASP A 93 -11.08 -14.54 -20.73
C ASP A 93 -9.81 -13.68 -20.76
N ALA A 94 -8.74 -14.23 -21.33
CA ALA A 94 -7.44 -13.57 -21.44
C ALA A 94 -7.55 -12.21 -22.15
N PHE A 95 -8.46 -12.09 -23.11
CA PHE A 95 -8.72 -10.82 -23.81
C PHE A 95 -9.35 -9.77 -22.89
N GLY A 96 -10.37 -10.16 -22.11
CA GLY A 96 -10.93 -9.31 -21.07
C GLY A 96 -9.88 -8.88 -20.03
N ALA A 97 -8.99 -9.79 -19.62
CA ALA A 97 -7.92 -9.50 -18.66
C ALA A 97 -6.95 -8.44 -19.21
N VAL A 98 -6.54 -8.57 -20.47
CA VAL A 98 -5.65 -7.62 -21.14
C VAL A 98 -6.32 -6.24 -21.26
N LEU A 99 -7.59 -6.18 -21.65
CA LEU A 99 -8.33 -4.91 -21.72
C LEU A 99 -8.39 -4.21 -20.36
N LEU A 100 -8.71 -4.96 -19.30
CA LEU A 100 -8.80 -4.41 -17.95
C LEU A 100 -7.42 -3.95 -17.44
N MET A 101 -6.37 -4.71 -17.72
CA MET A 101 -4.98 -4.34 -17.39
C MET A 101 -4.59 -3.02 -18.03
N PHE A 102 -4.78 -2.87 -19.35
CA PHE A 102 -4.45 -1.62 -20.05
C PHE A 102 -5.31 -0.45 -19.59
N ALA A 103 -6.62 -0.67 -19.38
CA ALA A 103 -7.52 0.36 -18.85
C ALA A 103 -7.04 0.86 -17.48
N GLY A 104 -6.68 -0.04 -16.57
CA GLY A 104 -6.17 0.29 -15.24
C GLY A 104 -4.82 1.02 -15.29
N VAL A 105 -3.87 0.55 -16.10
CA VAL A 105 -2.56 1.19 -16.25
C VAL A 105 -2.71 2.61 -16.81
N LEU A 106 -3.51 2.79 -17.86
CA LEU A 106 -3.75 4.11 -18.46
C LEU A 106 -4.50 5.05 -17.50
N PHE A 107 -5.45 4.52 -16.72
CA PHE A 107 -6.14 5.30 -15.70
C PHE A 107 -5.18 5.80 -14.61
N LEU A 108 -4.33 4.91 -14.08
CA LEU A 108 -3.32 5.28 -13.07
C LEU A 108 -2.30 6.27 -13.64
N LEU A 109 -1.84 6.05 -14.88
CA LEU A 109 -0.90 6.94 -15.56
C LEU A 109 -1.50 8.33 -15.81
N GLY A 110 -2.79 8.40 -16.15
CA GLY A 110 -3.52 9.66 -16.35
C GLY A 110 -3.81 10.40 -15.05
N MET A 111 -3.98 9.67 -13.94
CA MET A 111 -4.21 10.22 -12.59
C MET A 111 -2.92 10.55 -11.85
N GLN A 112 -1.76 10.09 -12.30
CA GLN A 112 -0.50 10.43 -11.65
C GLN A 112 -0.25 11.95 -11.76
N ALA A 113 -0.12 12.60 -10.61
CA ALA A 113 0.41 13.95 -10.54
C ALA A 113 1.93 13.86 -10.34
N ASP A 114 2.67 14.62 -11.13
CA ASP A 114 4.07 14.92 -10.83
C ASP A 114 4.09 16.14 -9.89
N PRO A 115 4.49 16.00 -8.61
CA PRO A 115 4.54 17.10 -7.67
C PRO A 115 5.54 18.19 -8.06
N MET A 116 6.53 17.88 -8.92
CA MET A 116 7.58 18.83 -9.35
C MET A 116 7.26 19.53 -10.67
N SER A 117 6.20 19.13 -11.37
CA SER A 117 5.82 19.74 -12.63
C SER A 117 4.96 20.98 -12.39
N ALA A 118 5.38 22.13 -12.95
CA ALA A 118 4.58 23.36 -12.97
C ALA A 118 3.43 23.31 -14.00
N ALA A 119 3.27 22.22 -14.74
CA ALA A 119 2.22 22.07 -15.72
C ALA A 119 0.84 21.98 -15.04
N PRO A 120 -0.22 22.57 -15.64
CA PRO A 120 -1.59 22.39 -15.15
C PRO A 120 -1.94 20.91 -15.00
N PHE A 121 -2.71 20.58 -13.96
CA PHE A 121 -3.06 19.18 -13.72
C PHE A 121 -3.81 18.54 -14.90
N TRP A 122 -4.62 19.32 -15.62
CA TRP A 122 -5.33 18.87 -16.82
C TRP A 122 -4.55 19.24 -18.07
N THR A 123 -3.70 18.33 -18.54
CA THR A 123 -3.05 18.44 -19.85
C THR A 123 -3.82 17.66 -20.91
N VAL A 124 -3.66 18.04 -22.18
CA VAL A 124 -4.24 17.29 -23.32
C VAL A 124 -3.83 15.81 -23.26
N THR A 125 -2.58 15.53 -22.89
CA THR A 125 -2.06 14.16 -22.72
C THR A 125 -2.78 13.39 -21.61
N ARG A 126 -3.09 14.02 -20.46
CA ARG A 126 -3.84 13.39 -19.37
C ARG A 126 -5.31 13.14 -19.75
N VAL A 127 -5.95 14.11 -20.40
CA VAL A 127 -7.33 13.94 -20.89
C VAL A 127 -7.39 12.82 -21.94
N ALA A 128 -6.43 12.77 -22.87
CA ALA A 128 -6.35 11.73 -23.88
C ALA A 128 -6.12 10.34 -23.26
N THR A 129 -5.18 10.21 -22.32
CA THR A 129 -4.90 8.94 -21.64
C THR A 129 -6.10 8.44 -20.81
N LEU A 130 -6.79 9.33 -20.09
CA LEU A 130 -8.02 9.00 -19.37
C LEU A 130 -9.17 8.65 -20.32
N GLY A 131 -9.27 9.33 -21.47
CA GLY A 131 -10.23 9.00 -22.53
C GLY A 131 -10.01 7.59 -23.08
N VAL A 132 -8.76 7.21 -23.37
CA VAL A 132 -8.42 5.85 -23.82
C VAL A 132 -8.69 4.83 -22.72
N ALA A 133 -8.37 5.13 -21.46
CA ALA A 133 -8.68 4.26 -20.32
C ALA A 133 -10.20 4.00 -20.21
N LEU A 134 -11.02 5.04 -20.36
CA LEU A 134 -12.47 4.94 -20.34
C LEU A 134 -12.99 4.10 -21.51
N LEU A 135 -12.47 4.29 -22.72
CA LEU A 135 -12.84 3.52 -23.90
C LEU A 135 -12.53 2.03 -23.72
N LEU A 136 -11.34 1.68 -23.22
CA LEU A 136 -10.97 0.30 -22.93
C LEU A 136 -11.84 -0.31 -21.82
N GLY A 137 -12.16 0.46 -20.77
CA GLY A 137 -13.08 0.04 -19.72
C GLY A 137 -14.49 -0.23 -20.24
N LEU A 138 -15.02 0.63 -21.12
CA LEU A 138 -16.31 0.41 -21.77
C LEU A 138 -16.29 -0.82 -22.69
N LEU A 139 -15.20 -1.05 -23.41
CA LEU A 139 -15.01 -2.22 -24.24
C LEU A 139 -14.96 -3.50 -23.39
N PHE A 140 -14.29 -3.46 -22.24
CA PHE A 140 -14.31 -4.54 -21.25
C PHE A 140 -15.73 -4.82 -20.76
N VAL A 141 -16.49 -3.81 -20.35
CA VAL A 141 -17.88 -3.99 -19.89
C VAL A 141 -18.76 -4.60 -20.99
N ARG A 142 -18.60 -4.18 -22.24
CA ARG A 142 -19.31 -4.77 -23.39
C ARG A 142 -18.91 -6.23 -23.62
N ARG A 143 -17.62 -6.54 -23.48
CA ARG A 143 -17.09 -7.91 -23.63
C ARG A 143 -17.57 -8.82 -22.51
N SER A 144 -17.53 -8.37 -21.25
CA SER A 144 -17.99 -9.13 -20.09
C SER A 144 -19.48 -9.49 -20.13
N LYS A 145 -20.28 -8.72 -20.88
CA LYS A 145 -21.70 -9.06 -21.15
C LYS A 145 -21.89 -10.11 -22.25
N ARG A 146 -20.89 -10.37 -23.09
CA ARG A 146 -20.97 -11.26 -24.27
C ARG A 146 -20.04 -12.47 -24.20
N ALA A 147 -19.09 -12.49 -23.27
CA ALA A 147 -18.13 -13.57 -23.12
C ALA A 147 -18.79 -14.83 -22.53
N ALA A 148 -18.43 -16.00 -23.05
CA ALA A 148 -18.93 -17.29 -22.59
C ALA A 148 -18.42 -17.67 -21.18
N ALA A 149 -17.30 -17.10 -20.76
CA ALA A 149 -16.71 -17.26 -19.42
C ALA A 149 -16.18 -15.89 -18.94
N PRO A 150 -17.07 -14.98 -18.48
CA PRO A 150 -16.67 -13.63 -18.12
C PRO A 150 -15.81 -13.63 -16.85
N LEU A 151 -14.72 -12.85 -16.85
CA LEU A 151 -13.84 -12.63 -15.68
C LEU A 151 -14.59 -12.12 -14.45
N ILE A 152 -15.58 -11.25 -14.67
CA ILE A 152 -16.50 -10.78 -13.64
C ILE A 152 -17.89 -11.14 -14.13
N SER A 153 -18.54 -12.10 -13.48
CA SER A 153 -19.91 -12.45 -13.85
C SER A 153 -20.82 -11.24 -13.61
N PRO A 154 -21.65 -10.85 -14.59
CA PRO A 154 -22.53 -9.70 -14.45
C PRO A 154 -23.56 -9.87 -13.30
N GLU A 155 -23.79 -11.10 -12.86
CA GLU A 155 -24.61 -11.44 -11.69
C GLU A 155 -23.94 -11.05 -10.37
N LEU A 156 -22.63 -11.32 -10.21
CA LEU A 156 -21.87 -10.84 -9.05
C LEU A 156 -21.86 -9.30 -9.00
N ALA A 157 -21.66 -8.66 -10.15
CA ALA A 157 -21.64 -7.19 -10.23
C ALA A 157 -22.98 -6.53 -9.86
N ARG A 158 -24.10 -7.27 -9.97
CA ARG A 158 -25.43 -6.79 -9.55
C ARG A 158 -25.69 -6.95 -8.07
N SER A 159 -24.95 -7.81 -7.37
CA SER A 159 -25.11 -8.01 -5.93
C SER A 159 -24.89 -6.72 -5.16
N ARG A 160 -25.87 -6.33 -4.34
CA ARG A 160 -25.77 -5.16 -3.46
C ARG A 160 -24.57 -5.31 -2.50
N VAL A 161 -24.33 -6.51 -2.00
CA VAL A 161 -23.22 -6.78 -1.06
C VAL A 161 -21.88 -6.48 -1.72
N ILE A 162 -21.67 -6.90 -2.96
CA ILE A 162 -20.42 -6.66 -3.69
C ILE A 162 -20.25 -5.19 -4.03
N ARG A 163 -21.31 -4.53 -4.52
CA ARG A 163 -21.26 -3.10 -4.83
C ARG A 163 -20.94 -2.24 -3.60
N VAL A 164 -21.61 -2.50 -2.48
CA VAL A 164 -21.36 -1.79 -1.22
C VAL A 164 -19.95 -2.11 -0.71
N GLY A 165 -19.51 -3.37 -0.78
CA GLY A 165 -18.15 -3.77 -0.43
C GLY A 165 -17.09 -3.06 -1.27
N CYS A 166 -17.26 -2.98 -2.59
CA CYS A 166 -16.36 -2.23 -3.48
C CYS A 166 -16.35 -0.74 -3.17
N ALA A 167 -17.51 -0.13 -2.89
CA ALA A 167 -17.60 1.28 -2.55
C ALA A 167 -16.91 1.58 -1.20
N LEU A 168 -17.16 0.76 -0.18
CA LEU A 168 -16.49 0.87 1.12
C LEU A 168 -14.98 0.65 0.97
N GLY A 169 -14.55 -0.37 0.22
CA GLY A 169 -13.14 -0.64 -0.04
C GLY A 169 -12.45 0.52 -0.75
N LEU A 170 -13.11 1.15 -1.73
CA LEU A 170 -12.60 2.35 -2.40
C LEU A 170 -12.43 3.50 -1.41
N LEU A 171 -13.46 3.78 -0.60
CA LEU A 171 -13.42 4.84 0.42
C LEU A 171 -12.31 4.58 1.45
N SER A 172 -12.21 3.36 1.96
CA SER A 172 -11.15 2.95 2.88
C SER A 172 -9.76 3.11 2.25
N GLY A 173 -9.60 2.77 0.97
CA GLY A 173 -8.35 2.97 0.23
C GLY A 173 -7.99 4.45 0.09
N VAL A 174 -8.95 5.31 -0.27
CA VAL A 174 -8.75 6.76 -0.35
C VAL A 174 -8.30 7.32 1.01
N VAL A 175 -8.99 6.95 2.09
CA VAL A 175 -8.62 7.39 3.44
C VAL A 175 -7.23 6.90 3.82
N TYR A 176 -6.93 5.61 3.59
CA TYR A 176 -5.63 5.01 3.91
C TYR A 176 -4.47 5.72 3.22
N TYR A 177 -4.54 5.90 1.88
CA TYR A 177 -3.49 6.56 1.12
C TYR A 177 -3.40 8.06 1.43
N ALA A 178 -4.53 8.73 1.68
CA ALA A 178 -4.54 10.13 2.11
C ALA A 178 -3.83 10.28 3.46
N THR A 179 -4.15 9.44 4.45
CA THR A 179 -3.47 9.46 5.75
C THR A 179 -1.97 9.18 5.59
N MET A 180 -1.58 8.14 4.84
CA MET A 180 -0.16 7.84 4.62
C MET A 180 0.61 8.99 3.96
N THR A 181 0.00 9.70 3.01
CA THR A 181 0.67 10.78 2.26
C THR A 181 0.70 12.08 3.05
N PHE A 182 -0.40 12.47 3.71
CA PHE A 182 -0.52 13.78 4.36
C PHE A 182 -0.08 13.79 5.83
N LEU A 183 -0.12 12.65 6.53
CA LEU A 183 0.23 12.58 7.96
C LEU A 183 1.72 12.92 8.25
N PRO A 184 2.70 12.48 7.44
CA PRO A 184 4.10 12.89 7.61
C PRO A 184 4.30 14.39 7.32
N ASN A 185 3.63 14.90 6.28
CA ASN A 185 3.80 16.28 5.81
C ASN A 185 3.21 17.31 6.78
N GLY A 186 2.12 16.97 7.48
CA GLY A 186 1.54 17.85 8.52
C GLY A 186 2.43 18.03 9.76
N ARG A 187 3.40 17.13 10.00
CA ARG A 187 4.36 17.23 11.11
C ARG A 187 5.68 17.91 10.72
N ALA A 188 5.95 18.06 9.42
CA ALA A 188 7.15 18.69 8.89
C ALA A 188 7.16 20.24 8.99
N GLY A 189 6.12 20.85 9.58
CA GLY A 189 6.09 22.28 9.90
C GLY A 189 6.95 22.69 11.11
N ASN A 190 7.62 21.74 11.78
CA ASN A 190 8.57 22.06 12.85
C ASN A 190 10.00 21.78 12.37
N PRO A 191 10.87 22.80 12.23
CA PRO A 191 12.23 22.58 11.75
C PRO A 191 13.01 21.68 12.74
N PRO A 192 13.88 20.78 12.24
CA PRO A 192 14.62 19.80 13.05
C PRO A 192 15.71 20.40 13.96
N ASN A 193 15.78 21.73 14.14
CA ASN A 193 16.87 22.40 14.86
C ASN A 193 16.47 23.01 16.23
N ARG A 194 15.24 22.80 16.72
CA ARG A 194 14.84 23.26 18.07
C ARG A 194 15.04 22.25 19.18
N ALA A 195 15.71 21.13 18.90
CA ALA A 195 16.46 20.42 19.93
C ALA A 195 17.85 21.09 20.08
N GLY A 196 17.85 22.40 20.36
CA GLY A 196 19.05 23.04 20.87
C GLY A 196 19.32 22.52 22.28
N PRO A 197 20.56 22.21 22.67
CA PRO A 197 20.85 21.93 24.07
C PRO A 197 20.34 23.11 24.89
N CYS A 198 19.63 22.85 25.99
CA CYS A 198 19.28 23.86 26.98
C CYS A 198 20.55 24.63 27.35
N ARG A 199 20.80 25.76 26.68
CA ARG A 199 21.74 26.77 27.14
C ARG A 199 21.06 27.37 28.36
N LEU A 200 21.46 26.88 29.53
CA LEU A 200 21.34 27.63 30.77
C LEU A 200 21.98 28.99 30.52
N ASP A 201 21.15 30.01 30.41
CA ASP A 201 21.57 31.41 30.35
C ASP A 201 22.10 31.79 31.75
N PRO A 202 23.42 32.06 31.92
CA PRO A 202 23.95 32.45 33.22
C PRO A 202 23.78 33.95 33.51
N ARG A 203 22.98 34.70 32.75
CA ARG A 203 22.91 36.18 32.87
C ARG A 203 21.75 36.71 33.72
N HIS A 204 21.30 35.95 34.72
CA HIS A 204 20.35 36.43 35.73
C HIS A 204 20.84 36.18 37.16
N GLY A 205 22.07 36.61 37.44
CA GLY A 205 22.63 36.60 38.78
C GLY A 205 23.81 37.54 38.95
N ASP A 206 23.70 38.81 38.56
CA ASP A 206 24.71 39.82 38.93
C ASP A 206 24.24 41.27 38.74
N ARG A 207 23.13 41.63 39.41
CA ARG A 207 22.68 43.03 39.49
C ARG A 207 22.10 43.38 40.85
N ARG A 208 22.76 43.02 41.95
CA ARG A 208 22.60 43.69 43.25
C ARG A 208 23.90 43.50 44.02
N LEU A 209 24.45 44.62 44.50
CA LEU A 209 25.64 44.79 45.37
C LEU A 209 26.81 45.54 44.70
N ASP A 210 26.55 46.74 44.17
CA ASP A 210 27.58 47.77 44.23
C ASP A 210 26.94 49.18 44.29
N SER A 211 26.46 49.52 45.49
CA SER A 211 26.07 50.89 45.82
C SER A 211 26.19 51.10 47.32
N GLY A 212 27.41 51.37 47.79
CA GLY A 212 27.62 51.73 49.19
C GLY A 212 29.08 52.01 49.53
N HIS A 213 29.39 53.29 49.69
CA HIS A 213 30.60 53.86 50.30
C HIS A 213 31.90 53.80 49.48
N ARG A 214 32.39 54.99 49.06
CA ARG A 214 33.24 55.83 49.93
C ARG A 214 33.46 57.22 49.31
N HIS A 215 32.92 58.20 50.03
CA HIS A 215 33.47 59.54 50.12
C HIS A 215 34.87 59.50 50.77
N ARG A 216 35.70 60.47 50.38
CA ARG A 216 36.81 61.15 51.09
C ARG A 216 38.25 60.86 50.63
N LEU A 217 38.83 61.99 50.19
CA LEU A 217 40.22 62.47 50.20
C LEU A 217 41.10 62.01 49.03
#